data_AF-W6YBJ3-F1
#
_entry.id   AF-W6YBJ3-F1
#
_cell.length_a   1.000
_cell.length_b   1.000
_cell.length_c   1.000
_cell.angle_alpha   90.00
_cell.angle_beta   90.00
_cell.angle_gamma   90.00
#
_symmetry.space_group_name_H-M   'P 1'
#
loop_
_entity.id
_entity.type
_entity.pdbx_description
1 polymer ?
#
loop_
_entity_poly.entity_id
_entity_poly.type
_entity_poly.pdbx_seq_one_letter_code
_entity_poly.pdbx_strand_id
1 'polypeptide(L)'
;MPPTPFQVEPEPHESIDIFSTIDSYNLPVITPCSSTPNPHSLVLPMLFHLLTCGHIVTIDDPDRRCARNCHHTTDPRSSRSSEFPDPQPTQSGDGITFTDDSKDIHADTLYCEVCTAIPFDRYYIMFPPADTTPLPRRCLALSRAIIAGATLLPAPAIEELLCPVLYVPGRVPHELKCGHRVWCLSERRCGVNCREEGWKGEDGLVCGKCIWRGERVHGRYWG
;
A
#
# COMPACT_ATOMS: atom_id res chain seq x y z
N MET A 1 43.19 -46.72 36.39
CA MET A 1 42.74 -46.20 35.09
C MET A 1 41.25 -45.93 35.20
N PRO A 2 40.76 -44.71 34.95
CA PRO A 2 39.32 -44.42 35.01
C PRO A 2 38.63 -44.96 33.74
N PRO A 3 37.35 -45.36 33.82
CA PRO A 3 36.61 -45.86 32.68
C PRO A 3 36.19 -44.72 31.74
N THR A 4 36.35 -44.94 30.44
CA THR A 4 35.95 -44.04 29.36
C THR A 4 34.42 -43.95 29.30
N PRO A 5 33.82 -42.75 29.20
CA PRO A 5 32.37 -42.61 29.09
C PRO A 5 31.89 -43.03 27.69
N PHE A 6 30.76 -43.74 27.66
CA PHE A 6 30.07 -44.16 26.44
C PHE A 6 29.62 -42.93 25.64
N GLN A 7 30.05 -42.83 24.38
CA GLN A 7 29.49 -41.90 23.41
C GLN A 7 28.13 -42.46 22.95
N VAL A 8 27.05 -41.77 23.32
CA VAL A 8 25.72 -41.98 22.75
C VAL A 8 25.67 -41.16 21.46
N GLU A 9 25.53 -41.85 20.34
CA GLU A 9 25.37 -41.25 19.01
C GLU A 9 23.98 -40.60 18.95
N PRO A 10 23.86 -39.29 18.67
CA PRO A 10 22.56 -38.65 18.56
C PRO A 10 21.85 -39.14 17.29
N GLU A 11 20.63 -39.65 17.44
CA GLU A 11 19.78 -40.05 16.32
C GLU A 11 19.57 -38.86 15.36
N PRO A 12 19.55 -39.11 14.04
CA PRO A 12 19.28 -38.08 13.06
C PRO A 12 17.85 -37.60 13.23
N HIS A 13 17.69 -36.43 13.86
CA HIS A 13 16.43 -35.71 13.81
C HIS A 13 16.14 -35.38 12.33
N GLU A 14 15.18 -36.09 11.75
CA GLU A 14 14.51 -35.69 10.52
C GLU A 14 13.87 -34.32 10.78
N SER A 15 14.61 -33.27 10.46
CA SER A 15 14.06 -31.93 10.33
C SER A 15 13.14 -31.96 9.12
N ILE A 16 11.86 -32.23 9.37
CA ILE A 16 10.81 -32.08 8.38
C ILE A 16 10.84 -30.60 7.99
N ASP A 17 11.32 -30.32 6.77
CA ASP A 17 11.24 -29.01 6.12
C ASP A 17 9.77 -28.69 5.83
N ILE A 18 9.01 -28.34 6.86
CA ILE A 18 7.59 -27.94 6.78
C ILE A 18 7.43 -26.62 5.98
N PHE A 19 8.53 -25.94 5.64
CA PHE A 19 8.51 -24.74 4.81
C PHE A 19 8.45 -25.01 3.31
N SER A 20 8.61 -26.27 2.88
CA SER A 20 8.70 -26.65 1.47
C SER A 20 7.34 -26.99 0.87
N THR A 21 6.44 -26.00 0.79
CA THR A 21 5.34 -25.85 -0.21
C THR A 21 4.37 -24.77 0.28
N ILE A 22 4.83 -23.52 0.38
CA ILE A 22 3.87 -22.43 0.19
C ILE A 22 3.43 -22.56 -1.26
N ASP A 23 2.24 -23.11 -1.44
CA ASP A 23 1.63 -23.31 -2.74
C ASP A 23 1.44 -21.93 -3.37
N SER A 24 2.40 -21.51 -4.19
CA SER A 24 2.50 -20.14 -4.72
C SER A 24 1.26 -19.71 -5.51
N TYR A 25 0.38 -20.66 -5.83
CA TYR A 25 -0.94 -20.47 -6.44
C TYR A 25 -2.00 -19.88 -5.49
N ASN A 26 -1.75 -19.85 -4.18
CA ASN A 26 -2.70 -19.36 -3.16
C ASN A 26 -2.21 -18.11 -2.42
N LEU A 27 -1.39 -17.27 -3.07
CA LEU A 27 -1.07 -15.97 -2.49
C LEU A 27 -2.35 -15.16 -2.26
N PRO A 28 -2.53 -14.55 -1.08
CA PRO A 28 -3.73 -13.80 -0.80
C PRO A 28 -3.82 -12.59 -1.72
N VAL A 29 -5.02 -12.39 -2.24
CA VAL A 29 -5.37 -11.25 -3.07
C VAL A 29 -5.58 -10.04 -2.17
N ILE A 30 -4.87 -8.94 -2.44
CA ILE A 30 -5.19 -7.65 -1.82
C ILE A 30 -6.20 -6.97 -2.73
N THR A 31 -7.45 -6.86 -2.30
CA THR A 31 -8.52 -6.19 -3.04
C THR A 31 -8.74 -4.76 -2.51
N PRO A 32 -7.92 -3.78 -2.93
CA PRO A 32 -7.98 -2.45 -2.38
C PRO A 32 -9.31 -1.77 -2.71
N CYS A 33 -9.79 -0.92 -1.82
CA CYS A 33 -11.05 -0.17 -1.96
C CYS A 33 -12.30 -1.06 -2.10
N SER A 34 -12.22 -2.37 -1.85
CA SER A 34 -13.38 -3.25 -1.86
C SER A 34 -14.24 -3.05 -0.59
N SER A 35 -15.22 -3.91 -0.38
CA SER A 35 -16.01 -3.92 0.85
C SER A 35 -16.38 -5.37 1.17
N THR A 36 -16.07 -5.84 2.38
CA THR A 36 -16.45 -7.19 2.78
C THR A 36 -17.73 -7.16 3.61
N PRO A 37 -18.78 -7.90 3.21
CA PRO A 37 -19.92 -8.12 4.07
C PRO A 37 -19.50 -9.04 5.22
N ASN A 38 -19.70 -8.59 6.46
CA ASN A 38 -19.60 -9.42 7.65
C ASN A 38 -20.79 -10.42 7.66
N PRO A 39 -20.68 -11.61 8.27
CA PRO A 39 -21.81 -12.52 8.53
C PRO A 39 -23.04 -11.87 9.17
N HIS A 40 -22.90 -10.73 9.85
CA HIS A 40 -24.02 -9.93 10.36
C HIS A 40 -24.61 -8.93 9.35
N SER A 41 -24.29 -9.06 8.06
CA SER A 41 -24.65 -8.09 6.99
C SER A 41 -24.13 -6.67 7.21
N LEU A 42 -23.20 -6.48 8.14
CA LEU A 42 -22.50 -5.21 8.34
C LEU A 42 -21.35 -5.13 7.32
N VAL A 43 -21.34 -4.09 6.51
CA VAL A 43 -20.23 -3.85 5.58
C VAL A 43 -19.06 -3.29 6.40
N LEU A 44 -18.00 -4.09 6.58
CA LEU A 44 -16.79 -3.59 7.25
C LEU A 44 -15.96 -2.81 6.22
N PRO A 45 -15.52 -1.57 6.56
CA PRO A 45 -14.65 -0.81 5.68
C PRO A 45 -13.35 -1.57 5.46
N MET A 46 -12.86 -1.57 4.22
CA MET A 46 -11.65 -2.30 3.87
C MET A 46 -10.41 -1.78 4.55
N LEU A 47 -9.47 -2.68 4.79
CA LEU A 47 -8.18 -2.34 5.38
C LEU A 47 -7.28 -1.62 4.36
N PHE A 48 -7.35 -2.01 3.09
CA PHE A 48 -6.47 -1.50 2.05
C PHE A 48 -7.20 -0.55 1.10
N HIS A 49 -6.57 0.59 0.83
CA HIS A 49 -7.02 1.56 -0.16
C HIS A 49 -5.91 1.78 -1.20
N LEU A 50 -6.27 1.80 -2.47
CA LEU A 50 -5.37 2.16 -3.55
C LEU A 50 -5.54 3.63 -3.85
N LEU A 51 -4.48 4.42 -3.75
CA LEU A 51 -4.50 5.83 -4.12
C LEU A 51 -4.29 6.02 -5.63
N THR A 52 -4.72 7.16 -6.17
CA THR A 52 -4.49 7.56 -7.57
C THR A 52 -3.00 7.60 -7.94
N CYS A 53 -2.12 7.90 -6.98
CA CYS A 53 -0.67 7.80 -7.15
C CYS A 53 -0.14 6.35 -7.24
N GLY A 54 -0.99 5.34 -7.09
CA GLY A 54 -0.64 3.93 -7.22
C GLY A 54 -0.14 3.24 -5.95
N HIS A 55 -0.11 3.96 -4.83
CA HIS A 55 0.26 3.38 -3.53
C HIS A 55 -0.93 2.75 -2.84
N ILE A 56 -0.72 1.56 -2.28
CA ILE A 56 -1.68 0.92 -1.39
C ILE A 56 -1.38 1.41 0.03
N VAL A 57 -2.41 1.83 0.76
CA VAL A 57 -2.33 2.40 2.10
C VAL A 57 -3.41 1.80 3.00
N THR A 58 -3.27 2.00 4.31
CA THR A 58 -4.32 1.68 5.29
C THR A 58 -4.76 2.95 6.01
N ILE A 59 -6.06 3.19 6.15
CA ILE A 59 -6.56 4.39 6.84
C ILE A 59 -6.42 4.21 8.35
N ASP A 60 -5.75 5.18 8.99
CA ASP A 60 -5.60 5.27 10.45
C ASP A 60 -6.39 6.47 10.96
N ASP A 61 -7.69 6.42 10.68
CA ASP A 61 -8.67 7.45 11.00
C ASP A 61 -9.99 6.75 11.38
N PRO A 62 -10.82 7.33 12.28
CA PRO A 62 -12.16 6.81 12.55
C PRO A 62 -13.02 6.64 11.30
N ASP A 63 -12.91 7.56 10.33
CA ASP A 63 -13.55 7.41 9.02
C ASP A 63 -12.65 6.60 8.09
N ARG A 64 -12.96 5.31 7.94
CA ARG A 64 -12.23 4.37 7.07
C ARG A 64 -12.81 4.23 5.66
N ARG A 65 -13.68 5.16 5.24
CA ARG A 65 -14.24 5.11 3.87
C ARG A 65 -13.17 5.51 2.85
N CYS A 66 -13.32 5.08 1.60
CA CYS A 66 -12.50 5.60 0.52
C CYS A 66 -12.59 7.13 0.42
N ALA A 67 -11.51 7.79 0.02
CA ALA A 67 -11.47 9.21 -0.24
C ALA A 67 -11.56 9.52 -1.74
N ARG A 68 -11.57 10.80 -2.12
CA ARG A 68 -11.59 11.24 -3.52
C ARG A 68 -10.36 10.82 -4.32
N ASN A 69 -9.20 10.71 -3.66
CA ASN A 69 -7.97 10.26 -4.28
C ASN A 69 -7.76 8.73 -4.19
N CYS A 70 -8.80 7.97 -3.82
CA CYS A 70 -8.79 6.52 -4.01
C CYS A 70 -9.04 6.19 -5.50
N HIS A 71 -8.32 5.20 -6.01
CA HIS A 71 -8.57 4.63 -7.32
C HIS A 71 -9.75 3.66 -7.23
N HIS A 72 -10.94 4.18 -7.53
CA HIS A 72 -12.15 3.38 -7.66
C HIS A 72 -12.18 2.74 -9.05
N THR A 73 -12.07 1.42 -9.12
CA THR A 73 -12.22 0.65 -10.37
C THR A 73 -13.67 0.46 -10.79
N THR A 74 -14.64 0.98 -10.02
CA THR A 74 -16.08 0.87 -10.29
C THR A 74 -16.82 2.17 -9.91
N ASP A 75 -16.95 3.11 -10.87
CA ASP A 75 -18.18 3.75 -11.37
C ASP A 75 -17.90 5.19 -11.93
N PRO A 76 -18.20 5.51 -13.22
CA PRO A 76 -17.70 6.70 -13.94
C PRO A 76 -18.30 8.06 -13.58
N ARG A 77 -19.07 8.21 -12.50
CA ARG A 77 -19.80 9.47 -12.22
C ARG A 77 -19.04 10.50 -11.40
N SER A 78 -17.81 10.23 -10.96
CA SER A 78 -17.08 11.12 -10.05
C SER A 78 -15.60 11.29 -10.42
N SER A 79 -15.27 11.48 -11.69
CA SER A 79 -13.91 11.76 -12.16
C SER A 79 -13.69 13.26 -12.38
N ARG A 80 -13.21 13.96 -11.34
CA ARG A 80 -12.26 15.06 -11.54
C ARG A 80 -10.89 14.58 -11.07
N SER A 81 -10.03 14.29 -12.05
CA SER A 81 -8.63 13.98 -11.82
C SER A 81 -7.97 15.16 -11.11
N SER A 82 -7.56 14.96 -9.84
CA SER A 82 -6.76 15.95 -9.11
C SER A 82 -5.30 15.58 -9.28
N GLU A 83 -4.60 16.34 -10.11
CA GLU A 83 -3.15 16.43 -10.05
C GLU A 83 -2.76 17.01 -8.67
N PHE A 84 -1.74 16.45 -8.04
CA PHE A 84 -1.16 17.00 -6.82
C PHE A 84 -0.57 18.38 -7.17
N PRO A 85 -0.92 19.46 -6.47
CA PRO A 85 -0.22 20.72 -6.66
C PRO A 85 1.19 20.61 -6.06
N ASP A 86 2.21 20.79 -6.89
CA ASP A 86 3.56 21.11 -6.43
C ASP A 86 3.51 22.42 -5.62
N PRO A 87 4.26 22.55 -4.51
CA PRO A 87 4.33 23.80 -3.75
C PRO A 87 5.00 24.87 -4.62
N GLN A 88 4.20 25.70 -5.30
CA GLN A 88 4.71 26.85 -6.03
C GLN A 88 4.99 28.03 -5.08
N PRO A 89 6.15 28.70 -5.20
CA PRO A 89 6.41 29.93 -4.48
C PRO A 89 5.58 31.07 -5.10
N THR A 90 4.93 31.84 -4.23
CA THR A 90 4.07 32.96 -4.58
C THR A 90 4.80 34.03 -5.40
N GLN A 91 4.31 34.30 -6.61
CA GLN A 91 4.51 35.59 -7.28
C GLN A 91 3.16 36.24 -7.55
N SER A 92 3.04 37.48 -7.07
CA SER A 92 1.87 38.34 -7.19
C SER A 92 1.75 38.94 -8.60
N GLY A 93 0.52 39.12 -9.09
CA GLY A 93 0.23 40.10 -10.14
C GLY A 93 -1.07 39.86 -10.91
N ASP A 94 -2.08 40.68 -10.60
CA ASP A 94 -3.20 41.12 -11.43
C ASP A 94 -4.23 40.12 -12.03
N GLY A 95 -5.40 40.09 -11.39
CA GLY A 95 -6.59 40.70 -11.98
C GLY A 95 -7.35 39.92 -13.07
N ILE A 96 -7.95 38.78 -12.73
CA ILE A 96 -9.17 38.29 -13.40
C ILE A 96 -10.13 37.71 -12.36
N THR A 97 -11.31 38.33 -12.23
CA THR A 97 -12.38 37.87 -11.34
C THR A 97 -13.11 36.69 -11.97
N PHE A 98 -12.65 35.48 -11.67
CA PHE A 98 -13.45 34.28 -11.78
C PHE A 98 -14.10 34.04 -10.41
N THR A 99 -15.43 34.01 -10.34
CA THR A 99 -16.14 33.48 -9.18
C THR A 99 -15.92 31.96 -9.16
N ASP A 100 -14.84 31.57 -8.51
CA ASP A 100 -14.43 30.19 -8.35
C ASP A 100 -15.12 29.61 -7.11
N ASP A 101 -16.24 28.91 -7.31
CA ASP A 101 -16.89 28.04 -6.31
C ASP A 101 -16.04 26.79 -6.00
N SER A 102 -14.71 26.90 -6.07
CA SER A 102 -13.73 25.81 -5.89
C SER A 102 -13.25 25.63 -4.46
N LYS A 103 -13.90 26.28 -3.47
CA LYS A 103 -13.47 26.23 -2.05
C LYS A 103 -13.56 24.84 -1.39
N ASP A 104 -14.06 23.82 -2.10
CA ASP A 104 -14.35 22.51 -1.51
C ASP A 104 -13.61 21.33 -2.19
N ILE A 105 -12.53 21.62 -2.91
CA ILE A 105 -11.75 20.59 -3.63
C ILE A 105 -10.92 19.72 -2.65
N HIS A 106 -10.57 20.23 -1.47
CA HIS A 106 -9.71 19.54 -0.49
C HIS A 106 -10.43 18.67 0.55
N ALA A 107 -11.77 18.60 0.55
CA ALA A 107 -12.52 18.09 1.70
C ALA A 107 -12.39 16.60 2.03
N ASP A 108 -11.83 15.78 1.15
CA ASP A 108 -11.71 14.34 1.44
C ASP A 108 -10.58 13.68 0.63
N THR A 109 -9.35 13.74 1.15
CA THR A 109 -8.17 13.10 0.56
C THR A 109 -7.39 12.29 1.59
N LEU A 110 -6.76 11.19 1.17
CA LEU A 110 -5.84 10.41 2.00
C LEU A 110 -4.39 10.87 1.78
N TYR A 111 -3.66 11.06 2.87
CA TYR A 111 -2.27 11.51 2.84
C TYR A 111 -1.27 10.38 2.52
N CYS A 112 -0.55 10.45 1.40
CA CYS A 112 0.40 9.40 1.02
C CYS A 112 1.83 9.64 1.53
N GLU A 113 2.18 9.02 2.66
CA GLU A 113 3.54 9.08 3.24
C GLU A 113 4.65 8.58 2.30
N VAL A 114 4.34 7.63 1.40
CA VAL A 114 5.33 7.10 0.44
C VAL A 114 5.70 8.14 -0.61
N CYS A 115 4.73 8.97 -1.04
CA CYS A 115 4.97 10.04 -2.01
C CYS A 115 5.71 11.20 -1.38
N THR A 116 5.28 11.64 -0.20
CA THR A 116 5.84 12.83 0.45
C THR A 116 7.14 12.56 1.18
N ALA A 117 7.41 11.29 1.55
CA ALA A 117 8.50 10.88 2.41
C ALA A 117 8.53 11.60 3.78
N ILE A 118 7.36 12.09 4.23
CA ILE A 118 7.16 12.82 5.48
C ILE A 118 6.03 12.10 6.23
N PRO A 119 6.21 11.68 7.49
CA PRO A 119 5.12 11.12 8.28
C PRO A 119 4.00 12.13 8.47
N PHE A 120 2.76 11.66 8.57
CA PHE A 120 1.58 12.51 8.70
C PHE A 120 1.71 13.57 9.81
N ASP A 121 2.17 13.15 11.00
CA ASP A 121 2.27 14.04 12.16
C ASP A 121 3.27 15.19 11.93
N ARG A 122 4.32 14.95 11.11
CA ARG A 122 5.30 15.98 10.74
C ARG A 122 4.78 16.88 9.65
N TYR A 123 4.06 16.33 8.67
CA TYR A 123 3.38 17.11 7.65
C TYR A 123 2.43 18.12 8.30
N TYR A 124 1.65 17.68 9.28
CA TYR A 124 0.75 18.55 10.04
C TYR A 124 1.45 19.74 10.71
N ILE A 125 2.62 19.49 11.30
CA ILE A 125 3.42 20.55 11.95
C ILE A 125 3.99 21.53 10.92
N MET A 126 4.43 21.03 9.77
CA MET A 126 5.03 21.85 8.70
C MET A 126 3.99 22.64 7.91
N PHE A 127 2.78 22.10 7.79
CA PHE A 127 1.69 22.64 7.00
C PHE A 127 0.41 22.67 7.83
N PRO A 128 0.34 23.53 8.87
CA PRO A 128 -0.84 23.62 9.72
C PRO A 128 -2.05 24.07 8.89
N PRO A 129 -3.25 23.54 9.19
CA PRO A 129 -4.46 23.93 8.47
C PRO A 129 -4.72 25.43 8.66
N ALA A 130 -5.05 26.13 7.57
CA ALA A 130 -5.73 27.41 7.67
C ALA A 130 -7.18 27.18 8.14
N ASP A 131 -7.81 28.17 8.78
CA ASP A 131 -9.09 28.07 9.51
C ASP A 131 -10.26 27.40 8.75
N THR A 132 -10.19 27.28 7.42
CA THR A 132 -11.25 26.68 6.59
C THR A 132 -10.79 25.50 5.73
N THR A 133 -9.51 25.12 5.75
CA THR A 133 -9.00 24.08 4.85
C THR A 133 -9.08 22.71 5.54
N PRO A 134 -9.95 21.79 5.06
CA PRO A 134 -10.01 20.45 5.60
C PRO A 134 -8.68 19.73 5.39
N LEU A 135 -8.24 19.04 6.44
CA LEU A 135 -7.00 18.28 6.42
C LEU A 135 -7.18 16.97 5.68
N PRO A 136 -6.12 16.47 5.03
CA PRO A 136 -6.14 15.09 4.54
C PRO A 136 -6.31 14.14 5.73
N ARG A 137 -7.08 13.07 5.53
CA ARG A 137 -7.20 11.99 6.51
C ARG A 137 -5.88 11.24 6.60
N ARG A 138 -5.55 10.82 7.82
CA ARG A 138 -4.34 10.05 8.09
C ARG A 138 -4.44 8.67 7.46
N CYS A 139 -3.43 8.30 6.69
CA CYS A 139 -3.24 6.92 6.29
C CYS A 139 -1.78 6.52 6.45
N LEU A 140 -1.57 5.25 6.76
CA LEU A 140 -0.24 4.68 6.98
C LEU A 140 0.25 4.12 5.65
N ALA A 141 1.53 4.36 5.37
CA ALA A 141 2.20 3.63 4.31
C ALA A 141 2.14 2.12 4.62
N LEU A 142 1.79 1.32 3.61
CA LEU A 142 1.78 -0.12 3.78
C LEU A 142 3.19 -0.62 4.12
N SER A 143 3.29 -1.44 5.17
CA SER A 143 4.53 -2.06 5.65
C SER A 143 4.35 -3.57 5.77
N ARG A 144 5.44 -4.34 5.89
CA ARG A 144 5.34 -5.79 6.15
C ARG A 144 4.55 -6.10 7.41
N ALA A 145 4.73 -5.33 8.48
CA ALA A 145 4.01 -5.53 9.74
C ALA A 145 2.50 -5.29 9.58
N ILE A 146 2.11 -4.27 8.80
CA ILE A 146 0.69 -4.00 8.51
C ILE A 146 0.11 -5.12 7.65
N ILE A 147 0.83 -5.57 6.62
CA ILE A 147 0.40 -6.73 5.81
C ILE A 147 0.23 -7.95 6.71
N ALA A 148 1.24 -8.29 7.52
CA ALA A 148 1.21 -9.43 8.45
C ALA A 148 0.00 -9.37 9.38
N GLY A 149 -0.24 -8.22 10.01
CA GLY A 149 -1.37 -8.03 10.92
C GLY A 149 -2.72 -8.11 10.23
N ALA A 150 -2.82 -7.65 8.98
CA ALA A 150 -4.06 -7.65 8.22
C ALA A 150 -4.38 -9.01 7.57
N THR A 151 -3.37 -9.76 7.13
CA THR A 151 -3.55 -11.01 6.37
C THR A 151 -3.22 -12.26 7.18
N LEU A 152 -2.65 -12.11 8.38
CA LEU A 152 -2.14 -13.21 9.22
C LEU A 152 -1.14 -14.13 8.49
N LEU A 153 -0.44 -13.58 7.50
CA LEU A 153 0.55 -14.33 6.73
C LEU A 153 1.89 -14.44 7.48
N PRO A 154 2.61 -15.57 7.35
CA PRO A 154 3.98 -15.66 7.82
C PRO A 154 4.91 -14.81 6.96
N ALA A 155 6.06 -14.40 7.51
CA ALA A 155 7.01 -13.52 6.83
C ALA A 155 7.45 -13.99 5.42
N PRO A 156 7.72 -15.29 5.17
CA PRO A 156 8.07 -15.76 3.82
C PRO A 156 6.96 -15.51 2.80
N ALA A 157 5.69 -15.73 3.16
CA ALA A 157 4.56 -15.47 2.27
C ALA A 157 4.38 -13.98 1.98
N ILE A 158 4.73 -13.11 2.94
CA ILE A 158 4.74 -11.67 2.72
C ILE A 158 5.82 -11.29 1.70
N GLU A 159 7.03 -11.84 1.80
CA GLU A 159 8.08 -11.57 0.80
C GLU A 159 7.69 -12.03 -0.60
N GLU A 160 6.97 -13.16 -0.73
CA GLU A 160 6.44 -13.61 -2.02
C GLU A 160 5.35 -12.68 -2.58
N LEU A 161 4.55 -12.07 -1.69
CA LEU A 161 3.53 -11.09 -2.07
C LEU A 161 4.14 -9.81 -2.64
N LEU A 162 5.34 -9.42 -2.18
CA LEU A 162 6.06 -8.23 -2.63
C LEU A 162 6.65 -8.46 -4.02
N CYS A 163 6.21 -7.70 -5.02
CA CYS A 163 6.85 -7.72 -6.32
C CYS A 163 8.14 -6.85 -6.31
N PRO A 164 9.33 -7.44 -6.53
CA PRO A 164 10.60 -6.71 -6.56
C PRO A 164 10.70 -5.81 -7.79
N VAL A 165 11.49 -4.74 -7.67
CA VAL A 165 11.83 -3.84 -8.79
C VAL A 165 13.01 -4.33 -9.63
N LEU A 166 13.79 -5.26 -9.08
CA LEU A 166 14.90 -5.90 -9.77
C LEU A 166 14.38 -7.06 -10.62
N TYR A 167 15.02 -7.28 -11.78
CA TYR A 167 14.70 -8.41 -12.65
C TYR A 167 14.81 -9.74 -11.91
N VAL A 168 13.82 -10.60 -12.12
CA VAL A 168 13.81 -11.98 -11.60
C VAL A 168 13.51 -12.92 -12.77
N PRO A 169 14.38 -13.90 -13.06
CA PRO A 169 14.13 -14.91 -14.09
C PRO A 169 12.78 -15.63 -13.87
N GLY A 170 12.04 -15.85 -14.96
CA GLY A 170 10.73 -16.53 -14.93
C GLY A 170 9.56 -15.66 -14.46
N ARG A 171 9.80 -14.41 -14.07
CA ARG A 171 8.74 -13.46 -13.69
C ARG A 171 8.34 -12.54 -14.84
N VAL A 172 7.10 -12.06 -14.80
CA VAL A 172 6.53 -11.13 -15.79
C VAL A 172 6.63 -9.70 -15.25
N PRO A 173 7.08 -8.73 -16.06
CA PRO A 173 7.16 -7.35 -15.64
C PRO A 173 5.77 -6.69 -15.65
N HIS A 174 5.51 -5.83 -14.67
CA HIS A 174 4.34 -4.98 -14.59
C HIS A 174 4.76 -3.54 -14.32
N GLU A 175 4.18 -2.58 -15.05
CA GLU A 175 4.36 -1.16 -14.77
C GLU A 175 3.23 -0.65 -13.85
N LEU A 176 3.59 -0.20 -12.66
CA LEU A 176 2.62 0.27 -11.66
C LEU A 176 2.38 1.77 -11.77
N LYS A 177 1.21 2.22 -11.30
CA LYS A 177 0.85 3.65 -11.25
C LYS A 177 1.83 4.49 -10.44
N CYS A 178 2.43 3.92 -9.40
CA CYS A 178 3.50 4.54 -8.62
C CYS A 178 4.82 4.77 -9.40
N GLY A 179 4.87 4.39 -10.67
CA GLY A 179 6.01 4.60 -11.56
C GLY A 179 7.08 3.53 -11.46
N HIS A 180 6.88 2.51 -10.64
CA HIS A 180 7.81 1.37 -10.54
C HIS A 180 7.43 0.26 -11.52
N ARG A 181 8.44 -0.25 -12.23
CA ARG A 181 8.37 -1.54 -12.90
C ARG A 181 8.72 -2.63 -11.90
N VAL A 182 7.83 -3.60 -11.73
CA VAL A 182 7.99 -4.72 -10.78
C VAL A 182 7.90 -6.05 -11.50
N TRP A 183 8.41 -7.12 -10.89
CA TRP A 183 8.43 -8.46 -11.47
C TRP A 183 7.61 -9.42 -10.62
N CYS A 184 6.49 -9.90 -11.17
CA CYS A 184 5.54 -10.77 -10.47
C CYS A 184 5.52 -12.18 -11.10
N LEU A 185 4.96 -13.16 -10.38
CA LEU A 185 4.77 -14.52 -10.90
C LEU A 185 3.96 -14.50 -12.20
N SER A 186 4.28 -15.37 -13.15
CA SER A 186 3.62 -15.45 -14.46
C SER A 186 2.12 -15.72 -14.38
N GLU A 187 1.70 -16.39 -13.31
CA GLU A 187 0.32 -16.77 -13.03
C GLU A 187 -0.48 -15.58 -12.48
N ARG A 188 0.19 -14.57 -11.92
CA ARG A 188 -0.44 -13.41 -11.33
C ARG A 188 -0.85 -12.43 -12.42
N ARG A 189 -2.16 -12.21 -12.55
CA ARG A 189 -2.72 -11.24 -13.51
C ARG A 189 -2.27 -9.82 -13.19
N CYS A 190 -2.39 -8.92 -14.17
CA CYS A 190 -2.23 -7.49 -13.93
C CYS A 190 -3.15 -7.04 -12.78
N GLY A 191 -2.57 -6.37 -11.78
CA GLY A 191 -3.35 -5.80 -10.69
C GLY A 191 -4.03 -4.48 -11.08
N VAL A 192 -5.00 -4.05 -10.26
CA VAL A 192 -5.74 -2.79 -10.40
C VAL A 192 -4.85 -1.53 -10.40
N ASN A 193 -3.64 -1.65 -9.84
CA ASN A 193 -2.63 -0.60 -9.81
C ASN A 193 -1.62 -0.67 -10.96
N CYS A 194 -1.78 -1.57 -11.93
CA CYS A 194 -1.03 -1.53 -13.19
C CYS A 194 -1.46 -0.34 -14.06
N ARG A 195 -0.51 0.24 -14.80
CA ARG A 195 -0.73 1.32 -15.76
C ARG A 195 -1.44 0.82 -17.01
N GLU A 196 -0.93 -0.25 -17.61
CA GLU A 196 -1.45 -0.80 -18.87
C GLU A 196 -2.93 -1.17 -18.79
N GLU A 197 -3.67 -0.98 -19.88
CA GLU A 197 -5.11 -1.29 -20.00
C GLU A 197 -5.39 -2.78 -20.29
N GLY A 198 -4.49 -3.67 -19.90
CA GLY A 198 -4.70 -5.11 -19.99
C GLY A 198 -5.85 -5.60 -19.10
N TRP A 199 -6.19 -6.88 -19.21
CA TRP A 199 -7.19 -7.50 -18.36
C TRP A 199 -6.72 -7.49 -16.89
N LYS A 200 -7.33 -6.63 -16.08
CA LYS A 200 -6.99 -6.44 -14.67
C LYS A 200 -7.82 -7.39 -13.81
N GLY A 201 -7.16 -8.05 -12.87
CA GLY A 201 -7.85 -8.72 -11.77
C GLY A 201 -8.33 -7.70 -10.72
N GLU A 202 -8.88 -8.21 -9.63
CA GLU A 202 -9.25 -7.41 -8.45
C GLU A 202 -8.06 -7.12 -7.52
N ASP A 203 -6.94 -7.82 -7.74
CA ASP A 203 -5.74 -7.76 -6.93
C ASP A 203 -4.95 -6.45 -7.10
N GLY A 204 -4.33 -5.96 -6.03
CA GLY A 204 -3.33 -4.89 -6.04
C GLY A 204 -1.92 -5.47 -5.94
N LEU A 205 -1.08 -5.24 -6.96
CA LEU A 205 0.32 -5.68 -6.91
C LEU A 205 1.11 -4.86 -5.89
N VAL A 206 1.68 -5.52 -4.90
CA VAL A 206 2.42 -4.83 -3.82
C VAL A 206 3.84 -4.52 -4.29
N CYS A 207 4.15 -3.26 -4.51
CA CYS A 207 5.50 -2.84 -4.91
C CYS A 207 6.48 -2.93 -3.73
N GLY A 208 7.46 -3.85 -3.79
CA GLY A 208 8.43 -4.04 -2.71
C GLY A 208 9.25 -2.78 -2.39
N LYS A 209 9.53 -1.93 -3.39
CA LYS A 209 10.23 -0.65 -3.18
C LYS A 209 9.36 0.38 -2.45
N CYS A 210 8.05 0.41 -2.71
CA CYS A 210 7.12 1.29 -2.00
C CYS A 210 6.96 0.86 -0.54
N ILE A 211 6.89 -0.45 -0.27
CA ILE A 211 6.88 -1.00 1.10
C ILE A 211 8.14 -0.59 1.86
N TRP A 212 9.32 -0.80 1.28
CA TRP A 212 10.58 -0.40 1.91
C TRP A 212 10.66 1.11 2.18
N ARG A 213 10.14 1.94 1.26
CA ARG A 213 10.04 3.39 1.46
C ARG A 213 9.10 3.72 2.62
N GLY A 214 7.94 3.09 2.69
CA GLY A 214 6.98 3.24 3.80
C GLY A 214 7.59 2.87 5.14
N GLU A 215 8.22 1.70 5.23
CA GLU A 215 8.95 1.24 6.41
C GLU A 215 10.05 2.22 6.83
N ARG A 216 10.79 2.80 5.88
CA ARG A 216 11.80 3.81 6.17
C ARG A 216 11.19 5.12 6.70
N VAL A 217 10.00 5.51 6.24
CA VAL A 217 9.28 6.65 6.80
C VAL A 217 8.90 6.35 8.24
N HIS A 218 8.37 5.18 8.57
CA HIS A 218 8.03 4.83 9.96
C HIS A 218 9.27 4.67 10.86
N GLY A 219 10.30 3.95 10.40
CA GLY A 219 11.49 3.66 11.20
C GLY A 219 12.33 4.89 11.57
N ARG A 220 12.18 6.01 10.86
CA ARG A 220 12.83 7.28 11.21
C ARG A 220 12.19 8.01 12.40
N TYR A 221 10.95 7.68 12.74
CA TYR A 221 10.15 8.45 13.70
C TYR A 221 9.59 7.63 14.85
N TRP A 222 9.60 6.29 14.74
CA TRP A 222 9.09 5.35 15.74
C TRP A 222 10.12 4.30 16.18
N GLY A 223 11.37 4.41 15.71
CA GLY A 223 12.50 3.54 16.06
C GLY A 223 13.47 4.20 17.03
#